data_AF-A0A2E3KBZ2-F1
#
_entry.id   AF-A0A2E3KBZ2-F1
#
_cell.length_a   1.000
_cell.length_b   1.000
_cell.length_c   1.000
_cell.angle_alpha   90.00
_cell.angle_beta   90.00
_cell.angle_gamma   90.00
#
_symmetry.space_group_name_H-M   'P 1'
#
loop_
_entity.id
_entity.type
_entity.pdbx_description
1 polymer ?
#
loop_
_entity_poly.entity_id
_entity_poly.type
_entity_poly.pdbx_seq_one_letter_code
_entity_poly.pdbx_strand_id
1 'polypeptide(L)'
;MAVKPKTDKPTLLDRILELPYKKLFGRTGKIVIASSLVIFLGTKFFLGIETVRLDPKTCKLSNWDIAYLLFHKKKILQNTSTSFQKSMRKNQIMLRQINDGINPFESSTDGNVRRARKINRDKFFWKTMGKRLVRENQEIIKCLGKLPRYKF
;
A
#
# COMPACT_ATOMS: atom_id res chain seq x y z
N MET A 1 35.80 58.73 -7.42
CA MET A 1 35.38 57.67 -8.37
C MET A 1 33.88 57.50 -8.26
N ALA A 2 33.14 57.76 -9.34
CA ALA A 2 31.68 57.72 -9.34
C ALA A 2 31.19 56.26 -9.31
N VAL A 3 30.49 55.87 -8.23
CA VAL A 3 29.75 54.62 -8.18
C VAL A 3 28.46 54.83 -8.98
N LYS A 4 28.36 54.22 -10.16
CA LYS A 4 27.11 54.18 -10.94
C LYS A 4 26.08 53.35 -10.16
N PRO A 5 24.87 53.88 -9.85
CA PRO A 5 23.79 53.02 -9.40
C PRO A 5 23.28 52.22 -10.61
N LYS A 6 23.27 50.90 -10.51
CA LYS A 6 22.49 50.05 -11.43
C LYS A 6 21.01 50.32 -11.15
N THR A 7 20.42 51.23 -11.91
CA THR A 7 18.97 51.38 -12.01
C THR A 7 18.41 50.29 -12.89
N ASP A 8 18.31 49.07 -12.36
CA ASP A 8 17.45 48.05 -12.95
C ASP A 8 16.03 48.34 -12.46
N LYS A 9 15.28 49.13 -13.27
CA LYS A 9 13.85 49.33 -13.04
C LYS A 9 13.16 47.97 -13.13
N PRO A 10 12.40 47.54 -12.11
CA PRO A 10 11.69 46.28 -12.18
C PRO A 10 10.68 46.33 -13.33
N THR A 11 10.81 45.39 -14.26
CA THR A 11 9.94 45.24 -15.43
C THR A 11 8.50 45.00 -14.97
N LEU A 12 7.50 45.51 -15.71
CA LEU A 12 6.07 45.31 -15.42
C LEU A 12 5.71 43.81 -15.25
N LEU A 13 6.41 42.94 -15.96
CA LEU A 13 6.31 41.48 -15.85
C LEU A 13 6.71 40.96 -14.47
N ASP A 14 7.74 41.50 -13.83
CA ASP A 14 8.16 41.11 -12.48
C ASP A 14 7.10 41.49 -11.44
N ARG A 15 6.42 42.63 -11.61
CA ARG A 15 5.28 43.01 -10.74
C ARG A 15 4.05 42.13 -10.94
N ILE A 16 3.75 41.74 -12.18
CA ILE A 16 2.60 40.88 -12.50
C ILE A 16 2.85 39.45 -12.03
N LEU A 17 4.10 38.97 -12.10
CA LEU A 17 4.51 37.67 -11.54
C LEU A 17 4.62 37.73 -10.01
N GLU A 18 5.06 38.84 -9.41
CA GLU A 18 5.15 38.96 -7.95
C GLU A 18 3.79 39.03 -7.26
N LEU A 19 2.77 39.68 -7.83
CA LEU A 19 1.48 39.90 -7.16
C LEU A 19 0.73 38.61 -6.75
N PRO A 20 0.61 37.58 -7.60
CA PRO A 20 0.03 36.30 -7.19
C PRO A 20 1.00 35.50 -6.31
N TYR A 21 2.31 35.56 -6.57
CA TYR A 21 3.31 34.80 -5.81
C TYR A 21 3.56 35.37 -4.39
N LYS A 22 3.46 36.68 -4.14
CA LYS A 22 3.54 37.28 -2.78
C LYS A 22 2.34 36.91 -1.91
N LYS A 23 1.16 36.68 -2.49
CA LYS A 23 -0.02 36.20 -1.76
C LYS A 23 0.09 34.70 -1.43
N LEU A 24 0.64 33.90 -2.35
CA LEU A 24 0.87 32.46 -2.14
C LEU A 24 2.10 32.15 -1.26
N PHE A 25 3.18 32.96 -1.37
CA PHE A 25 4.45 32.77 -0.65
C PHE A 25 4.72 33.83 0.44
N GLY A 26 3.78 34.73 0.72
CA GLY A 26 3.80 35.61 1.88
C GLY A 26 3.63 34.83 3.20
N ARG A 27 3.88 35.47 4.34
CA ARG A 27 3.84 34.79 5.67
C ARG A 27 2.51 34.08 5.91
N THR A 28 1.39 34.69 5.52
CA THR A 28 0.04 34.11 5.58
C THR A 28 -0.18 32.99 4.56
N GLY A 29 0.27 33.14 3.30
CA GLY A 29 0.19 32.10 2.28
C GLY A 29 0.99 30.84 2.64
N LYS A 30 2.21 31.01 3.19
CA LYS A 30 3.03 29.91 3.72
C LYS A 30 2.34 29.18 4.87
N ILE A 31 1.65 29.89 5.77
CA ILE A 31 0.88 29.28 6.86
C ILE A 31 -0.29 28.46 6.31
N VAL A 32 -1.02 28.96 5.31
CA VAL A 32 -2.14 28.24 4.69
C VAL A 32 -1.66 27.00 3.92
N ILE A 33 -0.56 27.11 3.18
CA ILE A 33 0.05 25.96 2.50
C ILE A 33 0.55 24.93 3.51
N ALA A 34 1.23 25.36 4.58
CA ALA A 34 1.69 24.45 5.62
C ALA A 34 0.52 23.77 6.36
N SER A 35 -0.53 24.52 6.72
CA SER A 35 -1.69 23.96 7.42
C SER A 35 -2.46 22.97 6.53
N SER A 36 -2.67 23.29 5.25
CA SER A 36 -3.29 22.37 4.30
C SER A 36 -2.47 21.09 4.08
N LEU A 37 -1.14 21.18 3.99
CA LEU A 37 -0.25 20.03 3.93
C LEU A 37 -0.37 19.16 5.18
N VAL A 38 -0.38 19.77 6.37
CA VAL A 38 -0.52 19.06 7.63
C VAL A 38 -1.88 18.35 7.72
N ILE A 39 -2.97 19.03 7.34
CA ILE A 39 -4.31 18.42 7.29
C ILE A 39 -4.32 17.25 6.31
N PHE A 40 -3.80 17.44 5.09
CA PHE A 40 -3.74 16.38 4.08
C PHE A 40 -2.94 15.15 4.54
N LEU A 41 -1.76 15.37 5.12
CA LEU A 41 -0.92 14.31 5.68
C LEU A 41 -1.63 13.61 6.85
N GLY A 42 -2.30 14.37 7.72
CA GLY A 42 -3.11 13.84 8.81
C GLY A 42 -4.25 12.95 8.29
N THR A 43 -5.02 13.42 7.31
CA THR A 43 -6.10 12.63 6.71
C THR A 43 -5.56 11.37 6.05
N LYS A 44 -4.45 11.46 5.31
CA LYS A 44 -3.78 10.30 4.69
C LYS A 44 -3.29 9.29 5.72
N PHE A 45 -2.79 9.75 6.87
CA PHE A 45 -2.42 8.88 7.98
C PHE A 45 -3.67 8.14 8.52
N PHE A 46 -4.72 8.86 8.91
CA PHE A 46 -5.91 8.23 9.48
C PHE A 46 -6.66 7.30 8.51
N LEU A 47 -6.62 7.56 7.21
CA LEU A 47 -7.18 6.67 6.19
C LEU A 47 -6.22 5.51 5.85
N GLY A 48 -4.91 5.77 5.85
CA GLY A 48 -3.88 4.80 5.52
C GLY A 48 -3.82 3.62 6.47
N ILE A 49 -4.28 3.79 7.72
CA ILE A 49 -4.27 2.70 8.70
C ILE A 49 -5.03 1.45 8.24
N GLU A 50 -6.05 1.58 7.39
CA GLU A 50 -6.86 0.43 6.93
C GLU A 50 -6.06 -0.54 6.06
N THR A 51 -4.95 -0.10 5.48
CA THR A 51 -4.07 -0.93 4.66
C THR A 51 -2.87 -1.48 5.44
N VAL A 52 -2.58 -0.91 6.62
CA VAL A 52 -1.45 -1.30 7.46
C VAL A 52 -1.71 -2.66 8.12
N ARG A 53 -0.78 -3.58 7.93
CA ARG A 53 -0.81 -4.96 8.46
C ARG A 53 0.60 -5.51 8.61
N LEU A 54 0.74 -6.57 9.41
CA LEU A 54 2.00 -7.30 9.49
C LEU A 54 2.27 -8.06 8.17
N ASP A 55 3.55 -8.23 7.85
CA ASP A 55 3.97 -9.11 6.76
C ASP A 55 3.72 -10.59 7.15
N PRO A 56 3.03 -11.38 6.32
CA PRO A 56 2.76 -12.79 6.62
C PRO A 56 4.02 -13.64 6.79
N LYS A 57 5.14 -13.29 6.14
CA LYS A 57 6.39 -14.06 6.20
C LYS A 57 7.16 -13.79 7.47
N THR A 58 7.44 -12.51 7.72
CA THR A 58 8.26 -12.09 8.85
C THR A 58 7.46 -11.93 10.13
N CYS A 59 6.13 -11.83 10.02
CA CYS A 59 5.22 -11.45 11.10
C CYS A 59 5.67 -10.15 11.77
N LYS A 60 6.22 -9.20 11.01
CA LYS A 60 6.69 -7.90 11.49
C LYS A 60 5.97 -6.78 10.75
N LEU A 61 5.92 -5.62 11.37
CA LEU A 61 5.42 -4.42 10.73
C LEU A 61 6.50 -3.85 9.80
N SER A 62 6.09 -3.30 8.65
CA SER A 62 6.99 -2.58 7.76
C SER A 62 7.59 -1.37 8.49
N ASN A 63 8.87 -1.06 8.23
CA ASN A 63 9.53 0.11 8.81
C ASN A 63 8.80 1.42 8.47
N TRP A 64 8.17 1.48 7.28
CA TRP A 64 7.36 2.62 6.84
C TRP A 64 6.08 2.81 7.65
N ASP A 65 5.59 1.74 8.27
CA ASP A 65 4.34 1.75 9.01
C ASP A 65 4.54 1.92 10.52
N ILE A 66 5.79 2.05 10.99
CA ILE A 66 6.12 2.20 12.42
C ILE A 66 5.39 3.39 13.04
N ALA A 67 5.17 4.48 12.28
CA ALA A 67 4.44 5.65 12.75
C ALA A 67 3.02 5.31 13.26
N TYR A 68 2.37 4.27 12.70
CA TYR A 68 1.05 3.82 13.09
C TYR A 68 1.02 3.08 14.44
N LEU A 69 2.18 2.64 14.96
CA LEU A 69 2.27 1.95 16.25
C LEU A 69 1.85 2.83 17.42
N LEU A 70 2.01 4.15 17.33
CA LEU A 70 1.71 5.04 18.44
C LEU A 70 0.21 5.11 18.73
N PHE A 71 -0.63 5.06 17.67
CA PHE A 71 -2.06 5.34 17.79
C PHE A 71 -2.97 4.17 17.41
N HIS A 72 -2.48 3.16 16.69
CA HIS A 72 -3.35 2.20 16.02
C HIS A 72 -2.99 0.71 16.19
N LYS A 73 -2.23 0.34 17.24
CA LYS A 73 -1.80 -1.05 17.52
C LYS A 73 -2.92 -2.09 17.34
N LYS A 74 -4.09 -1.84 17.95
CA LYS A 74 -5.25 -2.74 17.87
C LYS A 74 -5.80 -2.88 16.44
N LYS A 75 -5.88 -1.76 15.71
CA LYS A 75 -6.38 -1.73 14.32
C LYS A 75 -5.42 -2.48 13.39
N ILE A 76 -4.10 -2.36 13.59
CA ILE A 76 -3.08 -3.14 12.84
C ILE A 76 -3.27 -4.64 13.05
N LEU A 77 -3.45 -5.11 14.29
CA LEU A 77 -3.68 -6.53 14.58
C LEU A 77 -4.99 -7.04 13.97
N GLN A 78 -6.06 -6.24 14.05
CA GLN A 78 -7.35 -6.57 13.44
C GLN A 78 -7.26 -6.67 11.91
N ASN A 79 -6.64 -5.67 11.27
CA ASN A 79 -6.41 -5.65 9.83
C ASN A 79 -5.56 -6.84 9.39
N THR A 80 -4.52 -7.16 10.15
CA THR A 80 -3.66 -8.32 9.91
C THR A 80 -4.49 -9.60 9.95
N SER A 81 -5.28 -9.81 11.01
CA SER A 81 -6.14 -10.99 11.15
C SER A 81 -7.12 -11.14 9.96
N THR A 82 -7.90 -10.11 9.67
CA THR A 82 -8.90 -10.13 8.59
C THR A 82 -8.25 -10.35 7.23
N SER A 83 -7.13 -9.68 6.97
CA SER A 83 -6.39 -9.80 5.72
C SER A 83 -5.81 -11.20 5.53
N PHE A 84 -5.26 -11.78 6.60
CA PHE A 84 -4.66 -13.11 6.60
C PHE A 84 -5.69 -14.20 6.42
N GLN A 85 -6.84 -14.11 7.10
CA GLN A 85 -7.97 -15.01 6.90
C GLN A 85 -8.47 -14.97 5.44
N LYS A 86 -8.60 -13.78 4.86
CA LYS A 86 -9.00 -13.60 3.45
C LYS A 86 -7.96 -14.22 2.50
N SER A 87 -6.67 -14.01 2.77
CA SER A 87 -5.57 -14.58 1.97
C SER A 87 -5.54 -16.11 2.05
N MET A 88 -5.67 -16.67 3.25
CA MET A 88 -5.77 -18.12 3.45
C MET A 88 -6.94 -18.73 2.68
N ARG A 89 -8.13 -18.12 2.78
CA ARG A 89 -9.32 -18.61 2.07
C ARG A 89 -9.10 -18.60 0.55
N LYS A 90 -8.52 -17.52 0.00
CA LYS A 90 -8.16 -17.45 -1.43
C LYS A 90 -7.15 -18.52 -1.82
N ASN A 91 -6.10 -18.71 -1.04
CA ASN A 91 -5.08 -19.73 -1.28
C ASN A 91 -5.66 -21.15 -1.22
N GLN A 92 -6.58 -21.42 -0.30
CA GLN A 92 -7.28 -22.71 -0.21
C GLN A 92 -8.19 -22.97 -1.42
N ILE A 93 -8.94 -21.96 -1.88
CA ILE A 93 -9.75 -22.07 -3.10
C ILE A 93 -8.86 -22.38 -4.30
N MET A 94 -7.76 -21.64 -4.45
CA MET A 94 -6.80 -21.82 -5.53
C MET A 94 -6.14 -23.21 -5.48
N LEU A 95 -5.74 -23.68 -4.30
CA LEU A 95 -5.20 -25.03 -4.11
C LEU A 95 -6.23 -26.11 -4.50
N ARG A 96 -7.49 -25.92 -4.12
CA ARG A 96 -8.58 -26.84 -4.50
C ARG A 96 -8.74 -26.89 -6.01
N GLN A 97 -8.84 -25.73 -6.66
CA GLN A 97 -8.91 -25.65 -8.12
C GLN A 97 -7.71 -26.33 -8.79
N ILE A 98 -6.49 -26.09 -8.32
CA ILE A 98 -5.29 -26.77 -8.86
C ILE A 98 -5.35 -28.29 -8.67
N ASN A 99 -5.81 -28.76 -7.51
CA ASN A 99 -5.95 -30.19 -7.23
C ASN A 99 -7.04 -30.84 -8.09
N ASP A 100 -8.13 -30.13 -8.35
CA ASP A 100 -9.23 -30.56 -9.22
C ASP A 100 -8.86 -30.46 -10.72
N GLY A 101 -7.64 -30.01 -11.02
CA GLY A 101 -7.17 -29.83 -12.40
C GLY A 101 -7.84 -28.66 -13.11
N ILE A 102 -8.30 -27.65 -12.38
CA ILE A 102 -8.97 -26.45 -12.88
C ILE A 102 -8.02 -25.25 -12.76
N ASN A 103 -7.93 -24.45 -13.82
CA ASN A 103 -7.20 -23.18 -13.78
C ASN A 103 -7.87 -22.23 -12.78
N PRO A 104 -7.16 -21.80 -11.71
CA PRO A 104 -7.71 -20.92 -10.69
C PRO A 104 -7.85 -19.46 -11.11
N PHE A 105 -7.30 -19.07 -12.26
CA PHE A 105 -7.36 -17.69 -12.74
C PHE A 105 -8.54 -17.47 -13.68
N GLU A 106 -9.31 -16.42 -13.42
CA GLU A 106 -10.39 -15.97 -14.30
C GLU A 106 -9.80 -15.45 -15.62
N SER A 107 -10.41 -15.83 -16.73
CA SER A 107 -10.06 -15.38 -18.09
C SER A 107 -11.29 -14.73 -18.71
N SER A 108 -11.12 -13.55 -19.33
CA SER A 108 -12.22 -12.76 -19.90
C SER A 108 -12.71 -13.23 -21.28
N THR A 109 -12.07 -14.22 -21.89
CA THR A 109 -12.38 -14.73 -23.24
C THR A 109 -13.06 -16.11 -23.18
N ASP A 110 -14.39 -16.15 -23.19
CA ASP A 110 -15.14 -17.24 -22.54
C ASP A 110 -15.59 -18.44 -23.42
N GLY A 111 -15.25 -18.51 -24.70
CA GLY A 111 -15.74 -19.57 -25.60
C GLY A 111 -14.91 -20.88 -25.60
N ASN A 112 -13.62 -20.78 -25.92
CA ASN A 112 -12.71 -21.92 -26.03
C ASN A 112 -11.92 -22.22 -24.74
N VAL A 113 -11.96 -21.30 -23.77
CA VAL A 113 -11.13 -21.37 -22.56
C VAL A 113 -11.62 -22.42 -21.58
N ARG A 114 -12.90 -22.83 -21.60
CA ARG A 114 -13.42 -23.89 -20.70
C ARG A 114 -12.72 -25.24 -20.91
N ARG A 115 -12.23 -25.53 -22.12
CA ARG A 115 -11.38 -26.70 -22.43
C ARG A 115 -9.92 -26.49 -22.03
N ALA A 116 -9.40 -25.27 -22.18
CA ALA A 116 -8.07 -24.85 -21.70
C ALA A 116 -7.98 -24.69 -20.16
N ARG A 117 -9.12 -24.65 -19.44
CA ARG A 117 -9.18 -24.62 -17.98
C ARG A 117 -8.74 -25.93 -17.34
N LYS A 118 -8.70 -27.05 -18.07
CA LYS A 118 -8.16 -28.30 -17.54
C LYS A 118 -6.63 -28.25 -17.54
N ILE A 119 -6.04 -28.19 -16.35
CA ILE A 119 -4.59 -28.19 -16.16
C ILE A 119 -4.12 -29.55 -15.67
N ASN A 120 -2.94 -29.97 -16.13
CA ASN A 120 -2.27 -31.12 -15.54
C ASN A 120 -1.52 -30.63 -14.28
N ARG A 121 -1.97 -31.10 -13.11
CA ARG A 121 -1.41 -30.77 -11.79
C ARG A 121 0.07 -31.10 -11.68
N ASP A 122 0.54 -32.14 -12.36
CA ASP A 122 1.93 -32.61 -12.28
C ASP A 122 2.90 -31.77 -13.12
N LYS A 123 2.38 -30.87 -13.96
CA LYS A 123 3.25 -29.88 -14.63
C LYS A 123 3.98 -29.05 -13.59
N PHE A 124 5.28 -28.86 -13.82
CA PHE A 124 6.20 -28.16 -12.92
C PHE A 124 5.63 -26.83 -12.41
N PHE A 125 4.99 -26.04 -13.28
CA PHE A 125 4.36 -24.77 -12.93
C PHE A 125 3.27 -24.91 -11.84
N TRP A 126 2.34 -25.85 -11.99
CA TRP A 126 1.24 -26.03 -11.05
C TRP A 126 1.68 -26.73 -9.76
N LYS A 127 2.63 -27.66 -9.86
CA LYS A 127 3.29 -28.30 -8.71
C LYS A 127 4.07 -27.29 -7.86
N THR A 128 4.79 -26.38 -8.48
CA THR A 128 5.51 -25.31 -7.77
C THR A 128 4.55 -24.29 -7.16
N MET A 129 3.50 -23.90 -7.88
CA MET A 129 2.46 -23.00 -7.36
C MET A 129 1.74 -23.60 -6.15
N GLY A 130 1.35 -24.88 -6.21
CA GLY A 130 0.74 -25.58 -5.07
C GLY A 130 1.67 -25.61 -3.85
N LYS A 131 2.96 -25.95 -4.03
CA LYS A 131 3.94 -25.91 -2.93
C LYS A 131 4.10 -24.51 -2.34
N ARG A 132 4.10 -23.47 -3.18
CA ARG A 132 4.17 -22.07 -2.74
C ARG A 132 2.97 -21.69 -1.89
N LEU A 133 1.75 -21.97 -2.35
CA LEU A 133 0.51 -21.65 -1.63
C LEU A 133 0.44 -22.35 -0.26
N VAL A 134 0.91 -23.60 -0.17
CA VAL A 134 0.99 -24.32 1.10
C VAL A 134 1.97 -23.63 2.06
N ARG A 135 3.16 -23.22 1.59
CA ARG A 135 4.13 -22.49 2.41
C ARG A 135 3.57 -21.16 2.90
N GLU A 136 2.97 -20.38 2.01
CA GLU A 136 2.33 -19.10 2.36
C GLU A 136 1.23 -19.29 3.42
N ASN A 137 0.40 -20.32 3.29
CA ASN A 137 -0.61 -20.63 4.31
C ASN A 137 0.00 -21.02 5.66
N GLN A 138 1.10 -21.79 5.68
CA GLN A 138 1.80 -22.13 6.92
C GLN A 138 2.40 -20.90 7.60
N GLU A 139 2.98 -19.98 6.84
CA GLU A 139 3.51 -18.70 7.34
C GLU A 139 2.40 -17.86 7.96
N ILE A 140 1.26 -17.74 7.26
CA ILE A 140 0.07 -17.04 7.76
C ILE A 140 -0.43 -17.67 9.07
N ILE A 141 -0.56 -19.00 9.14
CA ILE A 141 -1.02 -19.70 10.36
C ILE A 141 -0.06 -19.44 11.52
N LYS A 142 1.25 -19.53 11.29
CA LYS A 142 2.27 -19.23 12.31
C LYS A 142 2.15 -17.81 12.84
N CYS A 143 1.90 -16.83 11.97
CA CYS A 143 1.73 -15.44 12.41
C CYS A 143 0.38 -15.22 13.11
N LEU A 144 -0.72 -15.77 12.60
CA LEU A 144 -2.04 -15.74 13.25
C LEU A 144 -1.98 -16.31 14.67
N GLY A 145 -1.27 -17.43 14.88
CA GLY A 145 -1.09 -18.02 16.21
C GLY A 145 -0.32 -17.13 17.20
N LYS A 146 0.50 -16.19 16.70
CA LYS A 146 1.24 -15.23 17.54
C LYS A 146 0.42 -13.96 17.84
N LEU A 147 -0.59 -13.63 17.05
CA LEU A 147 -1.38 -12.40 17.19
C LEU A 147 -1.93 -12.15 18.61
N PRO A 148 -2.49 -13.15 19.34
CA PRO A 148 -3.07 -12.91 20.67
C PRO A 148 -2.05 -12.43 21.72
N ARG A 149 -0.76 -12.74 21.51
CA ARG A 149 0.35 -12.38 22.42
C ARG A 149 1.37 -11.48 21.73
N TYR A 150 1.00 -10.87 20.61
CA TYR A 150 1.91 -10.13 19.77
C TYR A 150 2.39 -8.86 20.45
N LYS A 151 3.72 -8.69 20.53
CA LYS A 151 4.38 -7.50 21.04
C LYS A 151 5.05 -6.79 19.86
N PHE A 152 4.76 -5.51 19.71
CA PHE A 152 5.35 -4.64 18.68
C PHE A 152 6.77 -4.24 19.04
#